data_AF-A0A8J6TQT3-F1
#
_entry.id   AF-A0A8J6TQT3-F1
#
_cell.length_a   1.000
_cell.length_b   1.000
_cell.length_c   1.000
_cell.angle_alpha   90.00
_cell.angle_beta   90.00
_cell.angle_gamma   90.00
#
_symmetry.space_group_name_H-M   'P 1'
#
loop_
_entity.id
_entity.type
_entity.pdbx_description
1 polymer ?
#
loop_
_entity_poly.entity_id
_entity_poly.type
_entity_poly.pdbx_seq_one_letter_code
_entity_poly.pdbx_strand_id
1 'polypeptide(L)'
;MAKVIILSKEDFEKLSEDVSPEYPFLKDNREIMSADPGGLFRCLMVRAEGEKENMLIAQGQNCLYLGYGRDYRSVDLQGVPEERIALEEPKAYQEHAVFYHRPSHINDLNGQNPLRPVPERQTSFQVEQVVVLCDEQFRQFQETGLKDDQIFLFYYSDKMWFDPGSLCWHCVLVKSETGKEGILVDAEGYSYARYAAFAPDCDRLRLRDVPVHYEYPARAPEQKKSRKRKEPER
;
A
#
# COMPACT_ATOMS: atom_id res chain seq x y z
N MET A 1 -10.87 -19.06 -12.42
CA MET A 1 -10.12 -17.79 -12.47
C MET A 1 -10.26 -17.10 -11.12
N ALA A 2 -9.22 -16.47 -10.58
CA ALA A 2 -9.31 -15.80 -9.27
C ALA A 2 -9.84 -14.36 -9.39
N LYS A 3 -9.29 -13.59 -10.33
CA LYS A 3 -9.63 -12.19 -10.58
C LYS A 3 -9.16 -11.77 -11.98
N VAL A 4 -9.79 -10.76 -12.55
CA VAL A 4 -9.40 -10.15 -13.83
C VAL A 4 -8.82 -8.76 -13.57
N ILE A 5 -7.61 -8.51 -14.07
CA ILE A 5 -6.94 -7.22 -14.07
C ILE A 5 -7.04 -6.62 -15.47
N ILE A 6 -7.57 -5.41 -15.57
CA ILE A 6 -7.70 -4.67 -16.82
C ILE A 6 -6.68 -3.54 -16.81
N LEU A 7 -5.79 -3.56 -17.80
CA LEU A 7 -4.75 -2.56 -18.03
C LEU A 7 -5.05 -1.70 -19.24
N SER A 8 -4.38 -0.54 -19.32
CA SER A 8 -4.27 0.17 -20.60
C SER A 8 -3.47 -0.68 -21.60
N LYS A 9 -3.61 -0.37 -22.90
CA LYS A 9 -2.86 -1.10 -23.94
C LYS A 9 -1.34 -0.95 -23.76
N GLU A 10 -0.89 0.27 -23.44
CA GLU A 10 0.52 0.56 -23.19
C GLU A 10 1.06 -0.22 -21.98
N ASP A 11 0.29 -0.26 -20.89
CA ASP A 11 0.69 -0.99 -19.68
C ASP A 11 0.71 -2.50 -19.90
N PHE A 12 -0.25 -3.04 -20.66
CA PHE A 12 -0.26 -4.46 -21.01
C PHE A 12 0.95 -4.84 -21.86
N GLU A 13 1.30 -4.02 -22.85
CA GLU A 13 2.50 -4.22 -23.69
C GLU A 13 3.76 -4.23 -22.81
N LYS A 14 3.94 -3.23 -21.93
CA LYS A 14 5.07 -3.19 -20.98
C LYS A 14 5.16 -4.43 -20.10
N LEU A 15 4.04 -4.82 -19.48
CA LEU A 15 4.01 -6.03 -18.65
C LEU A 15 4.37 -7.27 -19.46
N SER A 16 3.91 -7.37 -20.71
CA SER A 16 4.15 -8.54 -21.57
C SER A 16 5.60 -8.70 -22.02
N GLU A 17 6.37 -7.61 -22.06
CA GLU A 17 7.80 -7.61 -22.40
C GLU A 17 8.66 -8.21 -21.29
N ASP A 18 8.40 -7.83 -20.03
CA ASP A 18 9.11 -8.32 -18.85
C ASP A 18 8.17 -8.46 -17.65
N VAL A 19 7.76 -9.69 -17.36
CA VAL A 19 6.91 -9.99 -16.19
C VAL A 19 7.78 -10.30 -14.98
N SER A 20 7.86 -9.34 -14.06
CA SER A 20 8.58 -9.48 -12.80
C SER A 20 7.64 -9.81 -11.63
N PRO A 21 7.99 -10.72 -10.69
CA PRO A 21 7.23 -10.92 -9.45
C PRO A 21 7.23 -9.69 -8.53
N GLU A 22 8.05 -8.69 -8.85
CA GLU A 22 8.15 -7.46 -8.07
C GLU A 22 7.04 -6.45 -8.38
N TYR A 23 6.21 -6.69 -9.41
CA TYR A 23 5.07 -5.82 -9.69
C TYR A 23 4.11 -5.76 -8.49
N PRO A 24 3.70 -4.54 -8.07
CA PRO A 24 2.87 -4.37 -6.87
C PRO A 24 1.57 -5.18 -6.92
N PHE A 25 0.87 -5.13 -8.06
CA PHE A 25 -0.41 -5.82 -8.22
C PHE A 25 -0.29 -7.35 -8.10
N LEU A 26 0.88 -7.94 -8.40
CA LEU A 26 1.08 -9.38 -8.21
C LEU A 26 1.19 -9.72 -6.73
N LYS A 27 1.89 -8.87 -5.96
CA LYS A 27 2.05 -9.03 -4.51
C LYS A 27 0.72 -8.83 -3.78
N ASP A 28 -0.06 -7.81 -4.17
CA ASP A 28 -1.37 -7.52 -3.58
C ASP A 28 -2.37 -8.68 -3.79
N ASN A 29 -2.21 -9.44 -4.87
CA ASN A 29 -3.07 -10.57 -5.22
C ASN A 29 -2.41 -11.93 -4.95
N ARG A 30 -1.33 -11.98 -4.17
CA ARG A 30 -0.57 -13.22 -3.89
C ARG A 30 -1.43 -14.30 -3.22
N GLU A 31 -2.23 -13.91 -2.23
CA GLU A 31 -3.07 -14.83 -1.44
C GLU A 31 -4.18 -15.51 -2.26
N ILE A 32 -4.56 -14.91 -3.40
CA ILE A 32 -5.59 -15.45 -4.30
C ILE A 32 -5.01 -16.24 -5.48
N MET A 33 -3.69 -16.29 -5.61
CA MET A 33 -2.97 -17.07 -6.62
C MET A 33 -2.42 -18.36 -6.04
N SER A 34 -2.44 -19.43 -6.83
CA SER A 34 -1.77 -20.69 -6.48
C SER A 34 -1.39 -21.49 -7.71
N ALA A 35 -0.30 -22.25 -7.61
CA ALA A 35 0.13 -23.21 -8.60
C ALA A 35 0.43 -24.54 -7.90
N ASP A 36 -0.56 -25.43 -7.87
CA ASP A 36 -0.43 -26.70 -7.17
C ASP A 36 0.25 -27.75 -8.08
N PRO A 37 1.12 -28.63 -7.52
CA PRO A 37 1.79 -29.70 -8.28
C PRO A 37 0.84 -30.66 -9.02
N GLY A 38 -0.45 -30.66 -8.67
CA GLY A 38 -1.52 -31.44 -9.32
C GLY A 38 -2.11 -30.81 -10.58
N GLY A 39 -1.59 -29.66 -11.04
CA GLY A 39 -2.03 -29.00 -12.28
C GLY A 39 -3.25 -28.10 -12.12
N LEU A 40 -3.73 -27.87 -10.90
CA LEU A 40 -4.74 -26.86 -10.61
C LEU A 40 -4.05 -25.52 -10.36
N PHE A 41 -4.38 -24.53 -11.19
CA PHE A 41 -3.86 -23.17 -11.07
C PHE A 41 -4.99 -22.22 -10.72
N ARG A 42 -4.81 -21.43 -9.66
CA ARG A 42 -5.59 -20.21 -9.43
C ARG A 42 -4.81 -19.05 -10.02
N CYS A 43 -5.26 -18.60 -11.19
CA CYS A 43 -4.60 -17.52 -11.92
C CYS A 43 -5.32 -16.18 -11.75
N LEU A 44 -4.56 -15.11 -11.87
CA LEU A 44 -5.02 -13.80 -12.33
C LEU A 44 -5.07 -13.80 -13.85
N MET A 45 -6.13 -13.24 -14.43
CA MET A 45 -6.18 -12.92 -15.85
C MET A 45 -5.88 -11.43 -16.02
N VAL A 46 -4.81 -11.09 -16.72
CA VAL A 46 -4.48 -9.71 -17.12
C VAL A 46 -4.86 -9.52 -18.57
N ARG A 47 -5.56 -8.43 -18.90
CA ARG A 47 -5.92 -8.08 -20.28
C ARG A 47 -5.86 -6.58 -20.52
N ALA A 48 -5.62 -6.18 -21.76
CA ALA A 48 -5.80 -4.81 -22.19
C ALA A 48 -7.29 -4.48 -22.41
N GLU A 49 -7.65 -3.23 -22.16
CA GLU A 49 -8.98 -2.71 -22.47
C GLU A 49 -9.28 -2.80 -23.97
N GLY A 50 -10.45 -3.34 -24.33
CA GLY A 50 -10.89 -3.50 -25.71
C GLY A 50 -10.23 -4.66 -26.49
N GLU A 51 -9.17 -5.26 -25.96
CA GLU A 51 -8.47 -6.38 -26.60
C GLU A 51 -9.02 -7.74 -26.13
N LYS A 52 -8.78 -8.77 -26.96
CA LYS A 52 -9.17 -10.18 -26.70
C LYS A 52 -8.04 -11.02 -26.11
N GLU A 53 -6.81 -10.61 -26.40
CA GLU A 53 -5.62 -11.26 -25.85
C GLU A 53 -5.56 -11.03 -24.34
N ASN A 54 -5.04 -12.03 -23.65
CA ASN A 54 -4.90 -12.03 -22.21
C ASN A 54 -3.66 -12.81 -21.80
N MET A 55 -3.20 -12.53 -20.58
CA MET A 55 -2.14 -13.23 -19.92
C MET A 55 -2.67 -13.80 -18.61
N LEU A 56 -2.41 -15.07 -18.36
CA LEU A 56 -2.71 -15.76 -17.13
C LEU A 56 -1.45 -15.79 -16.27
N ILE A 57 -1.54 -15.32 -15.05
CA ILE A 57 -0.43 -15.31 -14.10
C ILE A 57 -0.86 -16.13 -12.88
N ALA A 58 -0.07 -17.14 -12.52
CA ALA A 58 -0.20 -17.88 -11.28
C ALA A 58 1.14 -17.88 -10.53
N GLN A 59 1.09 -18.04 -9.21
CA GLN A 59 2.27 -18.01 -8.36
C GLN A 59 2.38 -19.31 -7.56
N GLY A 60 3.54 -19.96 -7.68
CA GLY A 60 3.97 -21.05 -6.79
C GLY A 60 4.82 -20.51 -5.65
N GLN A 61 5.44 -21.41 -4.87
CA GLN A 61 6.25 -21.00 -3.71
C GLN A 61 7.35 -19.98 -4.07
N ASN A 62 8.06 -20.20 -5.19
CA ASN A 62 9.18 -19.35 -5.64
C ASN A 62 9.17 -19.05 -7.15
N CYS A 63 8.09 -19.36 -7.88
CA CYS A 63 8.06 -19.20 -9.34
C CYS A 63 6.73 -18.58 -9.79
N LEU A 64 6.80 -17.76 -10.84
CA LEU A 64 5.62 -17.33 -11.59
C LEU A 64 5.39 -18.26 -12.77
N TYR A 65 4.13 -18.60 -13.00
CA TYR A 65 3.66 -19.35 -14.16
C TYR A 65 2.88 -18.39 -15.05
N LEU A 66 3.29 -18.30 -16.31
CA LEU A 66 2.70 -17.42 -17.31
C LEU A 66 2.04 -18.25 -18.41
N GLY A 67 0.81 -17.89 -18.77
CA GLY A 67 0.11 -18.46 -19.91
C GLY A 67 -0.45 -17.35 -20.79
N TYR A 68 -0.34 -17.46 -22.11
CA TYR A 68 -0.90 -16.47 -23.04
C TYR A 68 -2.17 -17.04 -23.69
N GLY A 69 -3.26 -16.28 -23.59
CA GLY A 69 -4.54 -16.57 -24.23
C GLY A 69 -4.83 -15.61 -25.36
N ARG A 70 -5.29 -16.12 -26.51
CA ARG A 70 -5.64 -15.28 -27.68
C ARG A 70 -7.05 -14.69 -27.59
N ASP A 71 -7.93 -15.32 -26.82
CA ASP A 71 -9.32 -14.89 -26.69
C ASP A 71 -9.90 -15.28 -25.32
N TYR A 72 -10.06 -14.29 -24.44
CA TYR A 72 -10.60 -14.51 -23.10
C TYR A 72 -12.08 -14.92 -23.11
N ARG A 73 -12.81 -14.70 -24.21
CA ARG A 73 -14.25 -15.00 -24.30
C ARG A 73 -14.55 -16.50 -24.31
N SER A 74 -13.53 -17.33 -24.47
CA SER A 74 -13.61 -18.78 -24.32
C SER A 74 -13.52 -19.24 -22.87
N VAL A 75 -13.21 -18.33 -21.94
CA VAL A 75 -13.08 -18.59 -20.51
C VAL A 75 -14.35 -18.14 -19.80
N ASP A 76 -14.88 -18.99 -18.91
CA ASP A 76 -15.99 -18.60 -18.04
C ASP A 76 -15.49 -17.63 -16.97
N LEU A 77 -16.00 -16.39 -17.04
CA LEU A 77 -15.70 -15.30 -16.11
C LEU A 77 -16.92 -14.90 -15.27
N GLN A 78 -18.00 -15.68 -15.29
CA GLN A 78 -19.19 -15.35 -14.54
C GLN A 78 -18.88 -15.30 -13.03
N GLY A 79 -19.10 -14.13 -12.42
CA GLY A 79 -18.85 -13.92 -10.98
C GLY A 79 -17.38 -13.71 -10.61
N VAL A 80 -16.46 -13.62 -11.57
CA VAL A 80 -15.06 -13.30 -11.30
C VAL A 80 -14.92 -11.78 -11.12
N PRO A 81 -14.29 -11.30 -10.04
CA PRO A 81 -14.10 -9.87 -9.84
C PRO A 81 -13.18 -9.27 -10.90
N GLU A 82 -13.54 -8.11 -11.41
CA GLU A 82 -12.73 -7.32 -12.35
C GLU A 82 -12.20 -6.05 -11.67
N GLU A 83 -10.92 -5.73 -11.90
CA GLU A 83 -10.29 -4.53 -11.38
C GLU A 83 -9.50 -3.83 -12.49
N ARG A 84 -9.72 -2.52 -12.65
CA ARG A 84 -8.98 -1.67 -13.58
C ARG A 84 -7.85 -0.99 -12.83
N ILE A 85 -6.62 -1.15 -13.28
CA ILE A 85 -5.43 -0.64 -12.59
C ILE A 85 -4.52 0.10 -13.57
N ALA A 86 -3.79 1.10 -13.08
CA ALA A 86 -2.61 1.61 -13.77
C ALA A 86 -1.42 0.72 -13.39
N LEU A 87 -0.57 0.36 -14.34
CA LEU A 87 0.60 -0.47 -14.04
C LEU A 87 1.65 0.39 -13.33
N GLU A 88 1.87 0.10 -12.06
CA GLU A 88 2.95 0.69 -11.28
C GLU A 88 4.23 -0.13 -11.49
N GLU A 89 5.31 0.55 -11.90
CA GLU A 89 6.64 -0.05 -12.03
C GLU A 89 7.07 -0.76 -10.74
N PRO A 90 7.78 -1.90 -10.83
CA PRO A 90 8.30 -2.59 -9.66
C PRO A 90 9.20 -1.67 -8.83
N LYS A 91 8.73 -1.33 -7.63
CA LYS A 91 9.51 -0.57 -6.65
C LYS A 91 9.74 -1.47 -5.44
N ALA A 92 10.92 -1.41 -4.87
CA ALA A 92 11.22 -2.08 -3.62
C ALA A 92 10.41 -1.42 -2.49
N TYR A 93 9.27 -2.04 -2.15
CA TYR A 93 8.47 -1.63 -1.00
C TYR A 93 9.23 -1.86 0.29
N GLN A 94 9.11 -0.92 1.22
CA GLN A 94 9.51 -1.10 2.59
C GLN A 94 8.45 -1.99 3.26
N GLU A 95 8.82 -3.24 3.55
CA GLU A 95 7.95 -4.21 4.24
C GLU A 95 8.28 -4.35 5.74
N HIS A 96 9.44 -3.82 6.15
CA HIS A 96 9.93 -3.92 7.52
C HIS A 96 10.30 -2.56 8.09
N ALA A 97 10.10 -2.40 9.39
CA ALA A 97 10.43 -1.18 10.12
C ALA A 97 10.99 -1.51 11.50
N VAL A 98 11.70 -0.55 12.09
CA VAL A 98 12.20 -0.62 13.47
C VAL A 98 11.38 0.33 14.31
N PHE A 99 10.54 -0.21 15.18
CA PHE A 99 9.75 0.58 16.11
C PHE A 99 10.57 0.92 17.36
N TYR A 100 10.34 2.09 17.91
CA TYR A 100 10.94 2.55 19.15
C TYR A 100 9.84 2.78 20.17
N HIS A 101 10.09 2.34 21.41
CA HIS A 101 9.17 2.59 22.51
C HIS A 101 9.28 4.03 23.00
N ARG A 102 8.13 4.70 23.10
CA ARG A 102 7.96 6.09 23.59
C ARG A 102 8.99 7.07 23.02
N PRO A 103 9.08 7.20 21.69
CA PRO A 103 9.93 8.21 21.09
C PRO A 103 9.40 9.60 21.47
N SER A 104 10.33 10.52 21.68
CA SER A 104 10.03 11.89 22.09
C SER A 104 10.18 12.90 20.96
N HIS A 105 10.99 12.56 19.96
CA HIS A 105 11.34 13.39 18.82
C HIS A 105 11.68 12.50 17.62
N ILE A 106 11.56 13.02 16.39
CA ILE A 106 11.96 12.32 15.15
C ILE A 106 13.41 11.81 15.15
N ASN A 107 14.29 12.42 15.95
CA ASN A 107 15.70 12.05 16.03
C ASN A 107 15.90 10.70 16.73
N ASP A 108 14.92 10.29 17.55
CA ASP A 108 14.88 8.97 18.18
C ASP A 108 14.64 7.88 17.14
N LEU A 109 13.95 8.20 16.04
CA LEU A 109 13.47 7.26 15.04
C LEU A 109 14.42 7.13 13.84
N ASN A 110 15.05 8.24 13.42
CA ASN A 110 15.90 8.30 12.23
C ASN A 110 17.40 8.00 12.51
N GLY A 111 17.75 7.66 13.75
CA GLY A 111 19.12 7.32 14.15
C GLY A 111 20.04 8.51 14.41
N GLN A 112 19.51 9.74 14.46
CA GLN A 112 20.30 10.94 14.76
C GLN A 112 20.47 11.20 16.26
N ASN A 113 19.72 10.54 17.14
CA ASN A 113 19.92 10.62 18.58
C ASN A 113 20.99 9.61 19.07
N PRO A 114 22.14 10.06 19.60
CA PRO A 114 23.18 9.17 20.15
C PRO A 114 22.73 8.43 21.42
N LEU A 115 21.73 8.94 22.14
CA LEU A 115 21.12 8.33 23.33
C LEU A 115 19.83 7.58 23.01
N ARG A 116 19.62 7.19 21.74
CA ARG A 116 18.36 6.62 21.23
C ARG A 116 17.71 5.63 22.20
N PRO A 117 16.36 5.64 22.34
CA PRO A 117 15.67 4.58 23.03
C PRO A 117 16.02 3.23 22.41
N VAL A 118 15.98 2.17 23.21
CA VAL A 118 16.29 0.82 22.73
C VAL A 118 15.29 0.48 21.62
N PRO A 119 15.74 0.21 20.38
CA PRO A 119 14.85 -0.17 19.30
C PRO A 119 14.26 -1.54 19.57
N GLU A 120 13.02 -1.73 19.15
CA GLU A 120 12.45 -3.06 18.98
C GLU A 120 13.18 -3.81 17.84
N ARG A 121 12.94 -5.11 17.75
CA ARG A 121 13.45 -5.89 16.62
C ARG A 121 12.85 -5.36 15.32
N GLN A 122 13.63 -5.40 14.24
CA GLN A 122 13.08 -5.13 12.92
C GLN A 122 12.02 -6.20 12.60
N THR A 123 10.81 -5.75 12.34
CA THR A 123 9.61 -6.59 12.14
C THR A 123 8.84 -6.09 10.92
N SER A 124 7.93 -6.93 10.41
CA SER A 124 7.00 -6.50 9.38
C SER A 124 5.99 -5.49 9.94
N PHE A 125 5.33 -4.77 9.03
CA PHE A 125 4.22 -3.90 9.40
C PHE A 125 3.16 -3.85 8.29
N GLN A 126 1.96 -3.46 8.68
CA GLN A 126 0.82 -3.19 7.83
C GLN A 126 0.23 -1.84 8.24
N VAL A 127 -0.03 -0.97 7.26
CA VAL A 127 -0.68 0.31 7.49
C VAL A 127 -2.19 0.09 7.41
N GLU A 128 -2.90 0.37 8.49
CA GLU A 128 -4.36 0.22 8.57
C GLU A 128 -5.10 1.54 8.31
N GLN A 129 -4.42 2.67 8.47
CA GLN A 129 -4.97 4.00 8.28
C GLN A 129 -3.85 5.00 7.94
N VAL A 130 -4.10 5.90 7.00
CA VAL A 130 -3.24 7.06 6.72
C VAL A 130 -3.89 8.32 7.29
N VAL A 131 -3.13 9.09 8.05
CA VAL A 131 -3.49 10.43 8.52
C VAL A 131 -2.56 11.44 7.88
N VAL A 132 -3.13 12.36 7.11
CA VAL A 132 -2.40 13.44 6.43
C VAL A 132 -2.58 14.73 7.24
N LEU A 133 -1.46 15.28 7.68
CA LEU A 133 -1.37 16.56 8.36
C LEU A 133 -0.88 17.63 7.38
N CYS A 134 -1.20 18.91 7.63
CA CYS A 134 -0.53 19.97 6.89
C CYS A 134 0.97 20.01 7.27
N ASP A 135 1.80 20.59 6.42
CA ASP A 135 3.26 20.54 6.61
C ASP A 135 3.70 21.12 7.98
N GLU A 136 3.02 22.17 8.46
CA GLU A 136 3.31 22.76 9.78
C GLU A 136 2.93 21.83 10.93
N GLN A 137 1.74 21.20 10.87
CA GLN A 137 1.30 20.22 11.87
C GLN A 137 2.20 18.98 11.87
N PHE A 138 2.62 18.51 10.69
CA PHE A 138 3.54 17.38 10.61
C PHE A 138 4.90 17.70 11.22
N ARG A 139 5.44 18.90 10.98
CA ARG A 139 6.67 19.35 11.62
C ARG A 139 6.55 19.41 13.15
N GLN A 140 5.44 19.95 13.66
CA GLN A 140 5.17 19.95 15.10
C GLN A 140 5.04 18.51 15.65
N PHE A 141 4.41 17.62 14.90
CA PHE A 141 4.29 16.21 15.25
C PHE A 141 5.67 15.53 15.35
N GLN A 142 6.58 15.81 14.42
CA GLN A 142 7.97 15.33 14.43
C GLN A 142 8.79 15.86 15.62
N GLU A 143 8.59 17.12 16.00
CA GLU A 143 9.37 17.80 17.04
C GLU A 143 8.89 17.47 18.46
N THR A 144 7.58 17.49 18.72
CA THR A 144 7.03 17.23 20.06
C THR A 144 5.79 16.34 20.08
N GLY A 145 5.04 16.25 18.99
CA GLY A 145 3.74 15.58 18.98
C GLY A 145 3.77 14.06 19.18
N LEU A 146 4.94 13.41 19.10
CA LEU A 146 5.07 11.97 19.41
C LEU A 146 4.71 11.63 20.87
N LYS A 147 5.00 12.53 21.81
CA LYS A 147 4.73 12.33 23.25
C LYS A 147 3.52 13.13 23.77
N ASP A 148 3.01 14.04 22.95
CA ASP A 148 1.88 14.90 23.29
C ASP A 148 0.58 14.27 22.80
N ASP A 149 -0.54 14.58 23.47
CA ASP A 149 -1.85 14.05 23.09
C ASP A 149 -2.27 14.51 21.68
N GLN A 150 -2.45 13.55 20.79
CA GLN A 150 -2.98 13.69 19.45
C GLN A 150 -4.37 13.07 19.38
N ILE A 151 -5.39 13.91 19.21
CA ILE A 151 -6.79 13.47 19.17
C ILE A 151 -7.01 12.42 18.06
N PHE A 152 -6.35 12.58 16.91
CA PHE A 152 -6.49 11.64 15.79
C PHE A 152 -5.97 10.23 16.11
N LEU A 153 -4.95 10.09 16.96
CA LEU A 153 -4.46 8.78 17.38
C LEU A 153 -5.49 8.04 18.23
N PHE A 154 -6.24 8.78 19.05
CA PHE A 154 -7.33 8.20 19.83
C PHE A 154 -8.45 7.64 18.93
N TYR A 155 -8.84 8.39 17.88
CA TYR A 155 -9.89 7.96 16.95
C TYR A 155 -9.55 6.68 16.17
N TYR A 156 -8.28 6.44 15.91
CA TYR A 156 -7.81 5.26 15.16
C TYR A 156 -7.14 4.22 16.05
N SER A 157 -7.43 4.22 17.36
CA SER A 157 -6.89 3.25 18.31
C SER A 157 -7.24 1.80 17.98
N ASP A 158 -8.37 1.55 17.32
CA ASP A 158 -8.77 0.23 16.81
C ASP A 158 -7.98 -0.23 15.56
N LYS A 159 -7.15 0.67 14.98
CA LYS A 159 -6.29 0.43 13.82
C LYS A 159 -4.83 0.18 14.18
N MET A 160 -4.54 0.03 15.47
CA MET A 160 -3.18 -0.11 15.98
C MET A 160 -3.10 -1.32 16.91
N TRP A 161 -2.28 -2.31 16.55
CA TRP A 161 -1.97 -3.46 17.39
C TRP A 161 -0.73 -4.21 16.88
N PHE A 162 -0.12 -5.02 17.74
CA PHE A 162 0.90 -5.98 17.33
C PHE A 162 0.31 -7.40 17.21
N ASP A 163 0.49 -8.05 16.06
CA ASP A 163 0.16 -9.47 15.87
C ASP A 163 1.37 -10.35 16.22
N PRO A 164 1.35 -11.08 17.35
CA PRO A 164 2.46 -11.94 17.75
C PRO A 164 2.60 -13.20 16.87
N GLY A 165 1.55 -13.60 16.15
CA GLY A 165 1.59 -14.78 15.28
C GLY A 165 2.39 -14.54 14.00
N SER A 166 2.24 -13.35 13.41
CA SER A 166 2.97 -12.94 12.20
C SER A 166 4.18 -12.05 12.49
N LEU A 167 4.38 -11.63 13.75
CA LEU A 167 5.36 -10.61 14.15
C LEU A 167 5.19 -9.31 13.35
N CYS A 168 3.94 -8.89 13.16
CA CYS A 168 3.56 -7.76 12.32
C CYS A 168 2.93 -6.64 13.16
N TRP A 169 3.39 -5.41 12.96
CA TRP A 169 2.72 -4.22 13.50
C TRP A 169 1.61 -3.78 12.58
N HIS A 170 0.40 -3.66 13.09
CA HIS A 170 -0.68 -2.91 12.46
C HIS A 170 -0.64 -1.49 13.01
N CYS A 171 -0.53 -0.51 12.13
CA CYS A 171 -0.18 0.85 12.52
C CYS A 171 -0.92 1.92 11.70
N VAL A 172 -0.96 3.12 12.27
CA VAL A 172 -1.40 4.35 11.58
C VAL A 172 -0.17 5.01 10.97
N LEU A 173 -0.22 5.35 9.68
CA LEU A 173 0.79 6.19 9.04
C LEU A 173 0.40 7.66 9.16
N VAL A 174 1.19 8.44 9.88
CA VAL A 174 1.07 9.91 9.92
C VAL A 174 2.06 10.50 8.92
N LYS A 175 1.59 11.33 7.98
CA LYS A 175 2.46 11.98 7.00
C LYS A 175 2.05 13.43 6.71
N SER A 176 2.96 14.19 6.11
CA SER A 176 2.67 15.53 5.59
C SER A 176 1.89 15.47 4.26
N GLU A 177 1.21 16.57 3.93
CA GLU A 177 0.44 16.69 2.68
C GLU A 177 1.34 16.81 1.44
N THR A 178 2.54 17.38 1.58
CA THR A 178 3.49 17.53 0.46
C THR A 178 4.71 16.62 0.53
N GLY A 179 5.09 16.18 1.74
CA GLY A 179 6.31 15.41 1.96
C GLY A 179 6.19 13.93 1.63
N LYS A 180 7.36 13.32 1.45
CA LYS A 180 7.52 11.87 1.26
C LYS A 180 7.72 11.13 2.57
N GLU A 181 8.22 11.80 3.59
CA GLU A 181 8.47 11.18 4.88
C GLU A 181 7.17 10.97 5.66
N GLY A 182 7.17 9.96 6.52
CA GLY A 182 6.07 9.65 7.41
C GLY A 182 6.54 8.96 8.69
N ILE A 183 5.61 8.78 9.62
CA ILE A 183 5.83 8.09 10.88
C ILE A 183 4.74 7.04 11.03
N LEU A 184 5.15 5.78 11.17
CA LEU A 184 4.26 4.68 11.55
C LEU A 184 4.06 4.75 13.06
N VAL A 185 2.82 4.68 13.53
CA VAL A 185 2.46 4.85 14.93
C VAL A 185 1.59 3.69 15.40
N ASP A 186 1.93 3.15 16.56
CA ASP A 186 1.03 2.37 17.41
C ASP A 186 0.91 3.10 18.76
N ALA A 187 -0.31 3.43 19.16
CA ALA A 187 -0.59 4.15 20.40
C ALA A 187 -0.88 3.23 21.60
N GLU A 188 -1.05 1.92 21.43
CA GLU A 188 -1.51 0.96 22.47
C GLU A 188 -2.71 1.46 23.29
N GLY A 189 -3.66 2.15 22.64
CA GLY A 189 -4.85 2.72 23.31
C GLY A 189 -4.61 4.03 24.07
N TYR A 190 -3.43 4.64 23.97
CA TYR A 190 -3.17 6.01 24.43
C TYR A 190 -3.48 7.05 23.34
N SER A 191 -3.38 8.33 23.71
CA SER A 191 -3.51 9.48 22.81
C SER A 191 -2.17 9.95 22.22
N TYR A 192 -1.06 9.24 22.43
CA TYR A 192 0.28 9.61 21.93
C TYR A 192 0.98 8.39 21.34
N ALA A 193 2.09 8.61 20.62
CA ALA A 193 2.83 7.53 19.97
C ALA A 193 3.58 6.68 21.00
N ARG A 194 3.01 5.52 21.31
CA ARG A 194 3.59 4.58 22.28
C ARG A 194 4.72 3.77 21.66
N TYR A 195 4.54 3.38 20.41
CA TYR A 195 5.56 2.91 19.52
C TYR A 195 5.52 3.74 18.23
N ALA A 196 6.69 4.06 17.69
CA ALA A 196 6.75 4.65 16.36
C ALA A 196 7.96 4.19 15.56
N ALA A 197 7.84 4.23 14.25
CA ALA A 197 8.92 3.97 13.31
C ALA A 197 8.96 5.03 12.22
N PHE A 198 10.16 5.38 11.77
CA PHE A 198 10.33 6.32 10.67
C PHE A 198 10.13 5.64 9.31
N ALA A 199 9.33 6.26 8.45
CA ALA A 199 9.17 5.89 7.04
C ALA A 199 9.81 7.00 6.18
N PRO A 200 11.03 6.78 5.63
CA PRO A 200 11.73 7.81 4.87
C PRO A 200 11.07 8.14 3.53
N ASP A 201 10.29 7.21 2.98
CA ASP A 201 9.58 7.39 1.71
C ASP A 201 8.25 6.63 1.70
N CYS A 202 7.15 7.36 1.88
CA CYS A 202 5.80 6.85 1.84
C CYS A 202 5.43 6.29 0.46
N ASP A 203 6.11 6.70 -0.61
CA ASP A 203 5.90 6.13 -1.96
C ASP A 203 6.40 4.67 -2.04
N ARG A 204 7.18 4.23 -1.03
CA ARG A 204 7.63 2.85 -0.86
C ARG A 204 6.77 2.05 0.11
N LEU A 205 5.60 2.56 0.51
CA LEU A 205 4.65 1.85 1.35
C LEU A 205 3.48 1.34 0.51
N ARG A 206 2.91 0.19 0.89
CA ARG A 206 1.68 -0.33 0.25
C ARG A 206 0.47 0.34 0.89
N LEU A 207 -0.10 1.33 0.21
CA LEU A 207 -1.19 2.17 0.74
C LEU A 207 -2.47 2.13 -0.13
N ARG A 208 -2.51 1.31 -1.17
CA ARG A 208 -3.55 1.32 -2.21
C ARG A 208 -4.98 1.27 -1.68
N ASP A 209 -5.25 0.36 -0.75
CA ASP A 209 -6.58 0.13 -0.17
C ASP A 209 -6.70 0.64 1.27
N VAL A 210 -5.70 1.42 1.70
CA VAL A 210 -5.65 1.96 3.06
C VAL A 210 -6.49 3.24 3.11
N PRO A 211 -7.47 3.36 4.03
CA PRO A 211 -8.24 4.58 4.19
C PRO A 211 -7.32 5.79 4.48
N VAL A 212 -7.68 6.95 3.93
CA VAL A 212 -6.93 8.20 4.11
C VAL A 212 -7.81 9.25 4.76
N HIS A 213 -7.34 9.81 5.87
CA HIS A 213 -7.95 10.93 6.57
C HIS A 213 -7.06 12.16 6.44
N TYR A 214 -7.66 13.32 6.14
CA TYR A 214 -6.97 14.61 6.11
C TYR A 214 -7.39 15.41 7.34
N GLU A 215 -6.47 15.65 8.26
CA GLU A 215 -6.70 16.50 9.41
C GLU A 215 -6.77 17.96 8.98
N TYR A 216 -7.75 18.71 9.49
CA TYR A 216 -7.83 20.13 9.18
C TYR A 216 -6.58 20.87 9.71
N PRO A 217 -5.92 21.71 8.90
CA PRO A 217 -6.38 22.30 7.64
C PRO A 217 -5.95 21.58 6.35
N ALA A 218 -5.27 20.43 6.43
CA ALA A 218 -4.86 19.65 5.26
C ALA A 218 -6.06 19.27 4.38
N ARG A 219 -5.84 19.17 3.08
CA ARG A 219 -6.90 18.84 2.11
C ARG A 219 -6.46 17.80 1.11
N ALA A 220 -7.42 16.99 0.69
CA ALA A 220 -7.23 16.11 -0.45
C ALA A 220 -6.86 16.94 -1.69
N PRO A 221 -5.92 16.46 -2.54
CA PRO A 221 -5.61 17.10 -3.80
C PRO A 221 -6.88 17.28 -4.64
N GLU A 222 -7.08 18.47 -5.21
CA GLU A 222 -8.21 18.72 -6.11
C GLU A 222 -8.11 17.79 -7.34
N GLN A 223 -8.97 16.77 -7.42
CA GLN A 223 -9.09 15.96 -8.62
C GLN A 223 -9.56 16.86 -9.77
N LYS A 224 -8.68 17.14 -10.73
CA LYS A 224 -9.04 17.83 -11.97
C LYS A 224 -10.13 17.02 -12.68
N LYS A 225 -11.40 17.40 -12.49
CA LYS A 225 -12.52 16.87 -13.28
C LYS A 225 -12.19 17.06 -14.75
N SER A 226 -11.91 15.97 -15.47
CA SER A 226 -11.82 15.96 -16.92
C SER A 226 -13.10 16.58 -17.47
N ARG A 227 -12.99 17.74 -18.14
CA ARG A 227 -14.09 18.41 -18.83
C ARG A 227 -14.73 17.40 -19.78
N LYS A 228 -15.92 16.89 -19.46
CA LYS A 228 -16.78 16.22 -20.44
C LYS A 228 -16.98 17.20 -21.60
N ARG A 229 -16.42 16.88 -22.77
CA ARG A 229 -16.80 17.53 -24.03
C ARG A 229 -18.31 17.33 -24.16
N LYS A 230 -19.07 18.43 -24.12
CA LYS A 230 -20.46 18.42 -24.59
C LYS A 230 -20.40 18.18 -26.10
N GLU A 231 -20.89 17.05 -26.57
CA GLU A 231 -21.29 16.90 -27.97
C GLU A 231 -22.46 17.85 -28.23
N PRO A 232 -22.49 18.55 -29.38
CA PRO A 232 -23.66 19.31 -29.78
C PRO A 232 -24.75 18.33 -30.26
N GLU A 233 -25.93 18.43 -29.65
CA GLU A 233 -27.15 17.79 -30.15
C GLU A 233 -27.45 18.29 -31.57
N ARG A 234 -27.86 17.36 -32.44
CA ARG A 234 -28.28 17.60 -33.83
C ARG A 234 -29.67 18.21 -33.90
#